data_AF-A0AB37B207-F1
#
_entry.id   AF-A0AB37B207-F1
#
_cell.length_a   1.000
_cell.length_b   1.000
_cell.length_c   1.000
_cell.angle_alpha   90.00
_cell.angle_beta   90.00
_cell.angle_gamma   90.00
#
_symmetry.space_group_name_H-M   'P 1'
#
loop_
_entity.id
_entity.type
_entity.pdbx_description
1 polymer ?
#
loop_
_entity_poly.entity_id
_entity_poly.type
_entity_poly.pdbx_seq_one_letter_code
_entity_poly.pdbx_strand_id
1 'polypeptide(L)' 'MSKKWTCDFCNRTEDEVAHIVVTPSEVAICDECVATCTELIAEAKEEAK' A
#
# COMPACT_ATOMS: atom_id res chain seq x y z
N MET A 1 7.15 -19.28 -14.40
CA MET A 1 7.66 -18.06 -13.74
C MET A 1 6.68 -17.66 -12.64
N SER A 2 7.11 -17.56 -11.39
CA SER A 2 6.27 -17.05 -10.29
C SER A 2 6.05 -15.55 -10.51
N LYS A 3 4.78 -15.13 -10.59
CA LYS A 3 4.40 -13.73 -10.77
C LYS A 3 4.63 -13.02 -9.43
N LYS A 4 5.73 -12.28 -9.32
CA LYS A 4 6.06 -11.50 -8.12
C LYS A 4 5.25 -10.22 -8.11
N TRP A 5 4.48 -9.99 -7.05
CA TRP A 5 3.76 -8.73 -6.90
C TRP A 5 4.66 -7.66 -6.30
N THR A 6 4.50 -6.44 -6.77
CA THR A 6 5.22 -5.25 -6.30
C THR A 6 4.22 -4.20 -5.86
N CYS A 7 4.45 -3.57 -4.72
CA CYS A 7 3.66 -2.44 -4.26
C CYS A 7 3.80 -1.28 -5.25
N ASP A 8 2.69 -0.72 -5.71
CA ASP A 8 2.67 0.40 -6.67
C ASP A 8 3.18 1.70 -6.03
N PHE A 9 3.08 1.82 -4.71
CA PHE A 9 3.40 3.03 -3.95
C PHE A 9 4.88 3.13 -3.53
N CYS A 10 5.49 2.02 -3.11
CA CYS A 10 6.89 1.99 -2.67
C CYS A 10 7.81 1.12 -3.52
N ASN A 11 7.28 0.47 -4.56
CA ASN A 11 7.98 -0.45 -5.46
C ASN A 11 8.68 -1.64 -4.80
N ARG A 12 8.36 -1.95 -3.54
CA ARG A 12 8.86 -3.15 -2.86
C ARG A 12 8.14 -4.41 -3.32
N THR A 13 8.87 -5.52 -3.39
CA THR A 13 8.35 -6.83 -3.78
C THR A 13 7.67 -7.56 -2.62
N GLU A 14 6.87 -8.59 -2.91
CA GLU A 14 6.21 -9.42 -1.88
C GLU A 14 7.17 -10.12 -0.90
N ASP A 15 8.46 -10.21 -1.24
CA ASP A 15 9.50 -10.80 -0.39
C ASP A 15 10.04 -9.78 0.64
N GLU A 16 9.91 -8.48 0.33
CA GLU A 16 10.41 -7.39 1.16
C GLU A 16 9.37 -6.88 2.16
N VAL A 17 8.10 -7.25 2.00
CA VAL A 17 6.98 -6.77 2.82
C VAL A 17 6.15 -7.95 3.33
N ALA A 18 5.58 -7.82 4.53
CA ALA A 18 4.81 -8.90 5.15
C ALA A 18 3.54 -9.26 4.36
N HIS A 19 2.86 -8.25 3.80
CA HIS A 19 1.60 -8.42 3.08
C HIS A 19 1.47 -7.44 1.91
N ILE A 20 0.99 -7.94 0.77
CA ILE A 20 0.55 -7.16 -0.39
C ILE A 20 -0.90 -7.50 -0.70
N VAL A 21 -1.73 -6.46 -0.80
CA VAL A 21 -3.12 -6.53 -1.24
C VAL A 21 -3.17 -6.16 -2.72
N VAL A 22 -3.73 -7.04 -3.54
CA VAL A 22 -3.90 -6.82 -4.98
C VAL A 22 -5.39 -6.67 -5.28
N THR A 23 -5.74 -5.57 -5.94
CA THR A 23 -7.11 -5.31 -6.38
C THR A 23 -7.36 -5.90 -7.76
N PRO A 24 -8.62 -6.21 -8.13
CA PRO A 24 -8.97 -6.62 -9.49
C PRO A 24 -8.69 -5.54 -10.54
N SER A 25 -8.46 -4.28 -10.12
CA SER A 25 -8.01 -3.17 -10.96
C SER A 25 -6.49 -3.14 -11.17
N GLU A 26 -5.79 -4.24 -10.90
CA GLU A 26 -4.33 -4.41 -11.07
C GLU A 26 -3.45 -3.49 -10.20
N VAL A 27 -4.03 -2.78 -9.22
CA VAL A 27 -3.25 -2.02 -8.23
C VAL A 27 -2.87 -2.92 -7.07
N ALA A 28 -1.60 -2.88 -6.68
CA ALA A 28 -1.05 -3.59 -5.54
C ALA A 28 -0.54 -2.61 -4.48
N ILE A 29 -0.91 -2.81 -3.22
CA ILE A 29 -0.48 -1.99 -2.08
C ILE A 29 -0.02 -2.87 -0.93
N CYS A 30 1.10 -2.52 -0.29
CA CYS A 30 1.59 -3.24 0.89
C CYS A 30 1.03 -2.64 2.20
N ASP A 31 1.06 -3.43 3.26
CA ASP A 31 0.55 -3.04 4.59
C ASP A 31 1.17 -1.73 5.12
N GLU A 32 2.47 -1.55 4.97
CA GLU A 32 3.16 -0.32 5.37
C GLU A 32 2.63 0.92 4.63
N CYS A 33 2.41 0.82 3.32
CA CYS A 33 1.83 1.90 2.54
C CYS A 33 0.38 2.18 2.95
N VAL A 34 -0.40 1.14 3.29
CA VAL A 34 -1.76 1.32 3.83
C VAL A 34 -1.72 2.10 5.15
N ALA A 35 -0.81 1.76 6.06
CA ALA A 35 -0.66 2.44 7.34
C ALA A 35 -0.31 3.92 7.14
N THR A 36 0.73 4.22 6.35
CA THR A 36 1.13 5.61 6.06
C THR A 36 0.01 6.40 5.38
N CYS A 37 -0.64 5.84 4.37
CA CYS A 37 -1.76 6.53 3.72
C CYS A 37 -2.93 6.76 4.70
N THR A 38 -3.18 5.83 5.62
CA THR A 38 -4.24 5.97 6.63
C THR A 38 -3.93 7.10 7.61
N GLU A 39 -2.67 7.23 8.05
CA GLU A 39 -2.22 8.33 8.91
C GLU A 39 -2.38 9.68 8.20
N LEU A 40 -1.88 9.81 6.98
CA LEU A 40 -2.00 11.05 6.19
C LEU A 40 -3.46 11.46 5.96
N ILE A 41 -4.36 10.50 5.70
CA ILE A 41 -5.79 10.77 5.53
C ILE A 41 -6.44 11.17 6.85
N ALA A 42 -6.03 10.57 7.97
CA ALA A 42 -6.53 10.94 9.29
C ALA A 42 -6.10 12.37 9.65
N GLU A 43 -4.83 12.72 9.45
CA GLU A 43 -4.30 14.08 9.65
C GLU A 43 -5.07 15.11 8.81
N ALA A 44 -5.25 14.84 7.51
CA ALA A 44 -5.99 15.75 6.62
C ALA A 44 -7.46 15.95 7.02
N LYS A 45 -8.09 14.96 7.67
CA LYS A 45 -9.47 15.08 8.18
C LYS A 45 -9.56 15.93 9.44
N GLU A 46 -8.54 15.87 10.31
CA GLU A 46 -8.51 16.66 11.54
C GLU A 46 -8.23 18.16 11.26
N GLU A 47 -7.44 18.48 10.23
CA GLU A 47 -7.16 19.87 9.83
C GLU A 47 -8.36 20.57 9.16
N ALA A 48 -9.35 19.81 8.68
CA ALA A 48 -10.55 20.34 8.03
C ALA A 48 -11.66 20.76 9.03
N LYS A 49 -11.40 20.72 10.34
CA LYS A 49 -12.35 21.03 11.42
C LYS A 49 -12.06 22.39 12.05
#